data_AF-A0A919I1G8-F1
#
_entry.id   AF-A0A919I1G8-F1
#
_cell.length_a   1.000
_cell.length_b   1.000
_cell.length_c   1.000
_cell.angle_alpha   90.00
_cell.angle_beta   90.00
_cell.angle_gamma   90.00
#
_symmetry.space_group_name_H-M   'P 1'
#
loop_
_entity.id
_entity.type
_entity.pdbx_description
1 polymer ?
#
loop_
_entity_poly.entity_id
_entity_poly.type
_entity_poly.pdbx_seq_one_letter_code
_entity_poly.pdbx_strand_id
1 'polypeptide(L)'
;MKRRTIIIIITVVIILSIAIPYFAPPDLQLYISNVSTIVSLFSTLLTLVLALILYNQLGLDQTLLQRKADVVFTLLDLLNERSFVINTKVGYAPIIWLTSISRNKAGYVKYGHIKILFNRDYVEYIDPIIRLSNNVFLPKEILVKIQDLEPQFFGSEMEKVNDEAYGTITVKPDKIQFAGRSYSDLPSNEWGSIYFKGDVTIAEFIEQWDSLIVTTVKWIEEYSSYQELNIPFFRKYKE
;
A
#
# COMPACT_ATOMS: atom_id res chain seq x y z
N MET A 1 16.78 28.84 -36.31
CA MET A 1 17.64 29.89 -35.70
C MET A 1 18.65 29.26 -34.77
N LYS A 2 19.94 29.61 -34.86
CA LYS A 2 20.98 29.07 -33.98
C LYS A 2 20.85 29.68 -32.57
N ARG A 3 21.12 28.89 -31.51
CA ARG A 3 21.06 29.31 -30.09
C ARG A 3 21.78 30.65 -29.82
N ARG A 4 22.87 30.91 -30.53
CA ARG A 4 23.63 32.18 -30.49
C ARG A 4 22.83 33.39 -31.00
N THR A 5 22.03 33.24 -32.04
CA THR A 5 21.20 34.32 -32.60
C THR A 5 20.11 34.76 -31.63
N ILE A 6 19.49 33.80 -30.93
CA ILE A 6 18.47 34.10 -29.91
C ILE A 6 19.09 34.88 -28.74
N ILE A 7 20.26 34.46 -28.25
CA ILE A 7 20.97 35.15 -27.17
C ILE A 7 21.31 36.59 -27.57
N ILE A 8 21.86 36.80 -28.76
CA ILE A 8 22.20 38.15 -29.26
C ILE A 8 20.96 39.04 -29.33
N ILE A 9 19.83 38.52 -29.85
CA ILE A 9 18.58 39.27 -29.93
C ILE A 9 18.09 39.65 -28.52
N ILE A 10 18.09 38.72 -27.57
CA ILE A 10 17.67 39.00 -26.18
C ILE A 10 18.56 40.07 -25.56
N THR A 11 19.88 39.97 -25.71
CA THR A 11 20.83 40.95 -25.16
C THR A 11 20.61 42.34 -25.76
N VAL A 12 20.41 42.44 -27.08
CA VAL A 12 20.15 43.72 -27.75
C VAL A 12 18.83 44.32 -27.28
N VAL A 13 17.78 43.50 -27.11
CA VAL A 13 16.49 43.94 -26.58
C VAL A 13 16.63 44.48 -25.16
N ILE A 14 17.37 43.80 -24.27
CA ILE A 14 17.62 44.27 -22.90
C ILE A 14 18.35 45.62 -22.88
N ILE A 15 19.41 45.76 -23.68
CA ILE A 15 20.19 47.01 -23.75
C ILE A 15 19.32 48.16 -24.25
N LEU A 16 18.50 47.92 -25.29
CA LEU A 16 17.57 48.92 -25.81
C LEU A 16 16.50 49.30 -24.78
N SER A 17 15.92 48.33 -24.07
CA SER A 17 14.92 48.58 -23.02
C SER A 17 15.46 49.44 -21.87
N ILE A 18 16.76 49.36 -21.56
CA ILE A 18 17.41 50.18 -20.53
C ILE A 18 17.77 51.57 -21.07
N ALA A 19 18.18 51.68 -22.34
CA ALA A 19 18.66 52.92 -22.93
C ALA A 19 17.53 53.86 -23.41
N ILE A 20 16.45 53.31 -23.97
CA ILE A 20 15.33 54.09 -24.55
C ILE A 20 14.71 55.11 -23.56
N PRO A 21 14.48 54.78 -22.27
CA PRO A 21 13.91 55.72 -21.31
C PRO A 21 14.73 57.01 -21.13
N TYR A 22 16.05 56.95 -21.30
CA TYR A 22 16.96 58.10 -21.11
C TYR A 22 16.89 59.12 -22.25
N PHE A 23 16.44 58.72 -23.44
CA PHE A 23 16.34 59.60 -24.62
C PHE A 23 14.89 59.95 -24.97
N ALA A 24 13.93 59.47 -24.20
CA ALA A 24 12.50 59.67 -24.46
C ALA A 24 11.99 61.00 -23.88
N PRO A 25 11.04 61.69 -24.56
CA PRO A 25 10.36 62.87 -24.02
C PRO A 25 9.58 62.57 -22.72
N PRO A 26 9.32 63.58 -21.86
CA PRO A 26 8.69 63.39 -20.54
C PRO A 26 7.35 62.63 -20.58
N ASP A 27 6.49 62.92 -21.56
CA ASP A 27 5.18 62.26 -21.70
C ASP A 27 5.33 60.76 -22.05
N LEU A 28 6.37 60.44 -22.81
CA LEU A 28 6.68 59.10 -23.27
C LEU A 28 7.36 58.29 -22.15
N GLN A 29 8.15 58.93 -21.29
CA GLN A 29 8.68 58.33 -20.06
C GLN A 29 7.55 57.91 -19.10
N LEU A 30 6.54 58.75 -18.94
CA LEU A 30 5.37 58.47 -18.09
C LEU A 30 4.58 57.27 -18.62
N TYR A 31 4.39 57.19 -19.94
CA TYR A 31 3.74 56.05 -20.59
C TYR A 31 4.55 54.75 -20.46
N ILE A 32 5.88 54.81 -20.69
CA ILE A 32 6.79 53.67 -20.52
C ILE A 32 6.79 53.17 -19.08
N SER A 33 6.79 54.09 -18.10
CA SER A 33 6.71 53.75 -16.68
C SER A 33 5.43 52.99 -16.35
N ASN A 34 4.27 53.50 -16.79
CA ASN A 34 2.98 52.85 -16.54
C ASN A 34 2.90 51.45 -17.16
N VAL A 35 3.36 51.29 -18.40
CA VAL A 35 3.42 49.98 -19.07
C VAL A 35 4.37 49.03 -18.33
N SER A 36 5.52 49.53 -17.88
CA SER A 36 6.50 48.73 -17.13
C SER A 36 5.94 48.27 -15.78
N THR A 37 5.18 49.11 -15.09
CA THR A 37 4.48 48.75 -13.85
C THR A 37 3.43 47.66 -14.11
N ILE A 38 2.65 47.78 -15.17
CA ILE A 38 1.65 46.76 -15.55
C ILE A 38 2.33 45.43 -15.90
N VAL A 39 3.40 45.47 -16.68
CA VAL A 39 4.19 44.27 -17.03
C VAL A 39 4.83 43.65 -15.79
N SER A 40 5.32 44.46 -14.85
CA SER A 40 5.88 44.00 -13.58
C SER A 40 4.81 43.31 -12.72
N LEU A 41 3.62 43.89 -12.60
CA LEU A 41 2.49 43.29 -11.89
C LEU A 41 2.06 41.97 -12.54
N PHE A 42 1.97 41.93 -13.88
CA PHE A 42 1.66 40.71 -14.63
C PHE A 42 2.74 39.63 -14.45
N SER A 43 4.01 40.01 -14.49
CA SER A 43 5.12 39.06 -14.26
C SER A 43 5.06 38.49 -12.85
N THR A 44 4.77 39.32 -11.84
CA THR A 44 4.65 38.88 -10.44
C THR A 44 3.49 37.91 -10.26
N LEU A 45 2.34 38.21 -10.88
CA LEU A 45 1.18 37.32 -10.89
C LEU A 45 1.49 35.98 -11.57
N LEU A 46 2.16 36.02 -12.74
CA LEU A 46 2.56 34.81 -13.47
C LEU A 46 3.52 33.96 -12.65
N THR A 47 4.51 34.57 -11.99
CA THR A 47 5.43 33.87 -11.11
C THR A 47 4.70 33.24 -9.92
N LEU A 48 3.72 33.93 -9.33
CA LEU A 48 2.91 33.38 -8.25
C LEU A 48 2.07 32.18 -8.72
N VAL A 49 1.46 32.27 -9.91
CA VAL A 49 0.72 31.16 -10.51
C VAL A 49 1.64 29.97 -10.78
N LEU A 50 2.83 30.19 -11.34
CA LEU A 50 3.82 29.15 -11.55
C LEU A 50 4.31 28.53 -10.24
N ALA A 51 4.53 29.34 -9.21
CA ALA A 51 4.92 28.86 -7.89
C ALA A 51 3.82 28.00 -7.26
N LEU A 52 2.54 28.40 -7.40
CA LEU A 52 1.39 27.61 -6.94
C LEU A 52 1.26 26.29 -7.72
N ILE A 53 1.44 26.32 -9.04
CA ILE A 53 1.42 25.11 -9.88
C ILE A 53 2.56 24.17 -9.49
N LEU A 54 3.78 24.68 -9.35
CA LEU A 54 4.95 23.90 -8.93
C LEU A 54 4.78 23.35 -7.51
N TYR A 55 4.23 24.14 -6.58
CA TYR A 55 3.99 23.70 -5.21
C TYR A 55 2.93 22.59 -5.15
N ASN A 56 1.82 22.72 -5.91
CA ASN A 56 0.81 21.66 -6.00
C ASN A 56 1.36 20.40 -6.69
N GLN A 57 2.00 20.56 -7.86
CA GLN A 57 2.46 19.41 -8.66
C GLN A 57 3.70 18.70 -8.07
N LEU A 58 4.58 19.40 -7.36
CA LEU A 58 5.86 18.85 -6.89
C LEU A 58 5.96 18.75 -5.37
N GLY A 59 5.26 19.57 -4.58
CA GLY A 59 5.46 19.66 -3.13
C GLY A 59 4.52 18.78 -2.30
N LEU A 60 3.21 18.86 -2.57
CA LEU A 60 2.21 18.19 -1.73
C LEU A 60 1.90 16.77 -2.21
N ASP A 61 1.72 16.58 -3.51
CA ASP A 61 1.33 15.27 -4.04
C ASP A 61 2.45 14.22 -3.89
N GLN A 62 3.72 14.63 -4.05
CA GLN A 62 4.86 13.74 -3.84
C GLN A 62 5.02 13.34 -2.37
N THR A 63 4.85 14.28 -1.43
CA THR A 63 4.96 13.98 0.00
C THR A 63 3.80 13.14 0.51
N LEU A 64 2.58 13.34 -0.03
CA LEU A 64 1.44 12.48 0.25
C LEU A 64 1.62 11.09 -0.34
N LEU A 65 2.04 10.98 -1.59
CA LEU A 65 2.29 9.70 -2.25
C LEU A 65 3.37 8.90 -1.54
N GLN A 66 4.45 9.56 -1.11
CA GLN A 66 5.51 8.94 -0.34
C GLN A 66 5.01 8.40 1.01
N ARG A 67 4.22 9.18 1.75
CA ARG A 67 3.60 8.70 3.01
C ARG A 67 2.67 7.51 2.80
N LYS A 68 1.88 7.51 1.71
CA LYS A 68 1.05 6.36 1.35
C LYS A 68 1.94 5.15 1.04
N ALA A 69 2.99 5.34 0.24
CA ALA A 69 3.92 4.28 -0.13
C ALA A 69 4.60 3.66 1.11
N ASP A 70 5.08 4.48 2.06
CA ASP A 70 5.72 4.01 3.29
C ASP A 70 4.80 3.09 4.10
N VAL A 71 3.52 3.46 4.22
CA VAL A 71 2.51 2.64 4.93
C VAL A 71 2.22 1.35 4.19
N VAL A 72 2.16 1.40 2.85
CA VAL A 72 1.92 0.23 2.02
C VAL A 72 3.12 -0.73 2.03
N PHE A 73 4.35 -0.22 2.06
CA PHE A 73 5.55 -1.04 2.24
C PHE A 73 5.60 -1.66 3.64
N THR A 74 5.22 -0.93 4.67
CA THR A 74 5.08 -1.48 6.04
C THR A 74 4.08 -2.65 6.05
N LEU A 75 2.97 -2.53 5.33
CA LEU A 75 2.01 -3.62 5.17
C LEU A 75 2.65 -4.83 4.47
N LEU A 76 3.40 -4.61 3.40
CA LEU A 76 4.09 -5.70 2.69
C LEU A 76 5.10 -6.43 3.57
N ASP A 77 5.88 -5.70 4.37
CA ASP A 77 6.85 -6.30 5.29
C ASP A 77 6.12 -7.20 6.29
N LEU A 78 5.03 -6.71 6.88
CA LEU A 78 4.18 -7.52 7.77
C LEU A 78 3.59 -8.74 7.06
N LEU A 79 3.16 -8.63 5.80
CA LEU A 79 2.64 -9.77 5.03
C LEU A 79 3.73 -10.79 4.71
N ASN A 80 4.96 -10.34 4.46
CA ASN A 80 6.10 -11.18 4.09
C ASN A 80 6.59 -12.07 5.25
N GLU A 81 6.51 -11.57 6.47
CA GLU A 81 6.88 -12.29 7.70
C GLU A 81 5.83 -13.32 8.15
N ARG A 82 4.69 -13.39 7.45
CA ARG A 82 3.52 -14.14 7.92
C ARG A 82 3.25 -15.43 7.19
N SER A 83 2.99 -16.46 7.97
CA SER A 83 2.56 -17.76 7.47
C SER A 83 1.60 -18.46 8.43
N PHE A 84 0.71 -19.24 7.86
CA PHE A 84 -0.33 -19.98 8.56
C PHE A 84 -0.14 -21.47 8.35
N VAL A 85 -0.49 -22.26 9.35
CA VAL A 85 -0.58 -23.72 9.25
C VAL A 85 -2.04 -24.09 9.40
N ILE A 86 -2.55 -24.90 8.49
CA ILE A 86 -3.91 -25.42 8.58
C ILE A 86 -3.83 -26.83 9.15
N ASN A 87 -4.32 -27.04 10.37
CA ASN A 87 -4.46 -28.39 10.90
C ASN A 87 -5.82 -28.93 10.51
N THR A 88 -5.84 -30.08 9.84
CA THR A 88 -7.07 -30.78 9.48
C THR A 88 -6.89 -32.26 9.82
N LYS A 89 -7.99 -32.98 10.07
CA LYS A 89 -7.93 -34.45 10.20
C LYS A 89 -7.61 -35.15 8.87
N VAL A 90 -7.66 -34.42 7.75
CA VAL A 90 -7.53 -34.95 6.39
C VAL A 90 -6.06 -34.84 5.92
N GLY A 91 -5.13 -35.54 6.57
CA GLY A 91 -3.73 -35.63 6.12
C GLY A 91 -2.82 -34.50 6.62
N TYR A 92 -1.70 -34.26 5.91
CA TYR A 92 -0.66 -33.32 6.33
C TYR A 92 -1.17 -31.88 6.36
N ALA A 93 -0.87 -31.16 7.46
CA ALA A 93 -1.22 -29.77 7.66
C ALA A 93 -0.51 -28.86 6.64
N PRO A 94 -1.19 -28.31 5.62
CA PRO A 94 -0.53 -27.45 4.65
C PRO A 94 -0.08 -26.15 5.33
N ILE A 95 1.14 -25.72 5.00
CA ILE A 95 1.65 -24.40 5.36
C ILE A 95 1.27 -23.43 4.26
N ILE A 96 0.50 -22.40 4.61
CA ILE A 96 0.20 -21.25 3.75
C ILE A 96 1.25 -20.19 4.03
N TRP A 97 2.14 -19.99 3.07
CA TRP A 97 3.01 -18.83 3.04
C TRP A 97 2.31 -17.73 2.25
N LEU A 98 2.00 -16.60 2.90
CA LEU A 98 1.28 -15.50 2.26
C LEU A 98 1.99 -15.02 0.98
N THR A 99 3.31 -14.98 1.01
CA THR A 99 4.18 -14.62 -0.13
C THR A 99 4.06 -15.52 -1.38
N SER A 100 3.37 -16.66 -1.28
CA SER A 100 3.23 -17.63 -2.37
C SER A 100 1.81 -18.18 -2.50
N ILE A 101 0.84 -17.52 -1.86
CA ILE A 101 -0.53 -18.02 -1.76
C ILE A 101 -1.17 -18.18 -3.15
N SER A 102 -0.96 -17.21 -4.05
CA SER A 102 -1.42 -17.24 -5.45
C SER A 102 -0.91 -18.44 -6.23
N ARG A 103 0.40 -18.70 -6.18
CA ARG A 103 1.07 -19.79 -6.91
C ARG A 103 0.68 -21.17 -6.38
N ASN A 104 0.41 -21.26 -5.08
CA ASN A 104 0.09 -22.53 -4.43
C ASN A 104 -1.41 -22.81 -4.33
N LYS A 105 -2.30 -21.96 -4.89
CA LYS A 105 -3.77 -22.14 -4.82
C LYS A 105 -4.22 -23.56 -5.19
N ALA A 106 -3.66 -24.13 -6.26
CA ALA A 106 -3.96 -25.50 -6.70
C ALA A 106 -3.66 -26.56 -5.63
N GLY A 107 -2.60 -26.36 -4.84
CA GLY A 107 -2.21 -27.24 -3.73
C GLY A 107 -3.18 -27.22 -2.55
N TYR A 108 -4.01 -26.19 -2.44
CA TYR A 108 -4.97 -26.03 -1.34
C TYR A 108 -6.40 -26.47 -1.71
N VAL A 109 -6.69 -26.75 -2.99
CA VAL A 109 -8.03 -27.12 -3.48
C VAL A 109 -8.63 -28.31 -2.73
N LYS A 110 -7.81 -29.32 -2.41
CA LYS A 110 -8.25 -30.51 -1.66
C LYS A 110 -8.86 -30.16 -0.30
N TYR A 111 -8.40 -29.09 0.33
CA TYR A 111 -8.84 -28.64 1.64
C TYR A 111 -9.89 -27.53 1.58
N GLY A 112 -10.14 -26.97 0.39
CA GLY A 112 -10.89 -25.73 0.22
C GLY A 112 -12.30 -25.71 0.81
N HIS A 113 -12.95 -26.87 0.94
CA HIS A 113 -14.31 -27.00 1.49
C HIS A 113 -14.36 -27.10 3.02
N ILE A 114 -13.22 -27.28 3.69
CA ILE A 114 -13.16 -27.47 5.14
C ILE A 114 -13.38 -26.10 5.80
N LYS A 115 -14.32 -26.05 6.75
CA LYS A 115 -14.57 -24.87 7.58
C LYS A 115 -13.45 -24.71 8.59
N ILE A 116 -13.05 -23.47 8.87
CA ILE A 116 -11.92 -23.18 9.75
C ILE A 116 -12.33 -22.48 11.03
N LEU A 117 -11.65 -22.86 12.10
CA LEU A 117 -11.67 -22.17 13.38
C LEU A 117 -10.36 -21.42 13.59
N PHE A 118 -10.46 -20.23 14.18
CA PHE A 118 -9.35 -19.35 14.49
C PHE A 118 -9.15 -19.30 15.99
N ASN A 119 -7.91 -19.48 16.46
CA ASN A 119 -7.60 -19.30 17.87
C ASN A 119 -7.30 -17.82 18.19
N ARG A 120 -7.12 -17.51 19.48
CA ARG A 120 -6.72 -16.17 19.93
C ARG A 120 -5.37 -15.74 19.35
N ASP A 121 -4.42 -16.67 19.20
CA ASP A 121 -3.10 -16.37 18.62
C ASP A 121 -3.22 -15.82 17.20
N TYR A 122 -4.20 -16.27 16.41
CA TYR A 122 -4.48 -15.70 15.10
C TYR A 122 -4.78 -14.21 15.21
N VAL A 123 -5.67 -13.81 16.12
CA VAL A 123 -6.05 -12.39 16.32
C VAL A 123 -4.84 -11.57 16.69
N GLU A 124 -4.07 -12.01 17.69
CA GLU A 124 -2.86 -11.31 18.15
C GLU A 124 -1.81 -11.22 17.05
N TYR A 125 -1.71 -12.25 16.21
CA TYR A 125 -0.80 -12.27 15.08
C TYR A 125 -1.23 -11.34 13.95
N ILE A 126 -2.52 -11.24 13.65
CA ILE A 126 -3.01 -10.36 12.59
C ILE A 126 -3.18 -8.90 13.05
N ASP A 127 -3.31 -8.66 14.34
CA ASP A 127 -3.54 -7.35 14.97
C ASP A 127 -2.62 -6.22 14.47
N PRO A 128 -1.30 -6.40 14.25
CA PRO A 128 -0.49 -5.34 13.62
C PRO A 128 -0.95 -4.93 12.21
N ILE A 129 -1.49 -5.86 11.41
CA ILE A 129 -2.10 -5.54 10.10
C ILE A 129 -3.45 -4.84 10.30
N ILE A 130 -4.28 -5.30 11.24
CA ILE A 130 -5.56 -4.62 11.55
C ILE A 130 -5.28 -3.18 12.01
N ARG A 131 -4.29 -2.96 12.88
CA ARG A 131 -3.91 -1.61 13.33
C ARG A 131 -3.46 -0.68 12.21
N LEU A 132 -2.87 -1.21 11.13
CA LEU A 132 -2.53 -0.40 9.95
C LEU A 132 -3.78 0.17 9.26
N SER A 133 -4.96 -0.45 9.41
CA SER A 133 -6.21 0.11 8.88
C SER A 133 -6.59 1.45 9.51
N ASN A 134 -6.06 1.78 10.70
CA ASN A 134 -6.27 3.08 11.34
C ASN A 134 -5.36 4.18 10.76
N ASN A 135 -4.44 3.85 9.86
CA ASN A 135 -3.54 4.82 9.26
C ASN A 135 -4.25 5.61 8.15
N VAL A 136 -4.33 6.93 8.30
CA VAL A 136 -4.96 7.84 7.32
C VAL A 136 -4.33 7.80 5.93
N PHE A 137 -3.08 7.34 5.83
CA PHE A 137 -2.35 7.21 4.56
C PHE A 137 -2.51 5.82 3.93
N LEU A 138 -3.26 4.89 4.53
CA LEU A 138 -3.55 3.61 3.89
C LEU A 138 -4.53 3.82 2.71
N PRO A 139 -4.23 3.32 1.51
CA PRO A 139 -5.16 3.36 0.38
C PRO A 139 -6.48 2.68 0.71
N LYS A 140 -7.60 3.30 0.29
CA LYS A 140 -8.96 2.85 0.64
C LYS A 140 -9.23 1.42 0.15
N GLU A 141 -8.77 1.11 -1.05
CA GLU A 141 -8.86 -0.20 -1.68
C GLU A 141 -8.15 -1.30 -0.88
N ILE A 142 -7.04 -0.97 -0.20
CA ILE A 142 -6.32 -1.90 0.69
C ILE A 142 -7.02 -1.98 2.05
N LEU A 143 -7.48 -0.83 2.58
CA LEU A 143 -8.21 -0.75 3.84
C LEU A 143 -9.44 -1.67 3.87
N VAL A 144 -10.24 -1.65 2.81
CA VAL A 144 -11.41 -2.54 2.68
C VAL A 144 -11.00 -4.01 2.80
N LYS A 145 -9.87 -4.40 2.19
CA LYS A 145 -9.36 -5.77 2.25
C LYS A 145 -8.83 -6.18 3.61
N ILE A 146 -8.24 -5.24 4.36
CA ILE A 146 -7.83 -5.51 5.76
C ILE A 146 -9.05 -5.69 6.66
N GLN A 147 -10.12 -4.90 6.45
CA GLN A 147 -11.36 -5.03 7.23
C GLN A 147 -12.06 -6.39 7.00
N ASP A 148 -11.93 -6.95 5.80
CA ASP A 148 -12.42 -8.32 5.52
C ASP A 148 -11.64 -9.39 6.32
N LEU A 149 -10.45 -9.05 6.86
CA LEU A 149 -9.62 -9.91 7.72
C LEU A 149 -9.85 -9.65 9.22
N GLU A 150 -10.77 -8.76 9.61
CA GLU A 150 -11.06 -8.53 11.01
C GLU A 150 -12.08 -9.58 11.54
N PRO A 151 -11.71 -10.36 12.58
CA PRO A 151 -12.63 -11.29 13.20
C PRO A 151 -13.77 -10.56 13.92
N GLN A 152 -15.01 -11.08 13.83
CA GLN A 152 -16.13 -10.57 14.64
C GLN A 152 -16.45 -11.54 15.78
N PHE A 153 -16.37 -11.05 17.02
CA PHE A 153 -16.67 -11.86 18.20
C PHE A 153 -18.19 -11.91 18.45
N PHE A 154 -18.79 -13.09 18.32
CA PHE A 154 -20.19 -13.34 18.69
C PHE A 154 -20.25 -14.12 20.00
N GLY A 155 -20.23 -13.41 21.15
CA GLY A 155 -20.70 -13.92 22.44
C GLY A 155 -19.87 -15.03 23.10
N SER A 156 -20.04 -15.16 24.42
CA SER A 156 -19.28 -16.03 25.32
C SER A 156 -19.80 -17.47 25.43
N GLU A 157 -20.76 -17.88 24.61
CA GLU A 157 -21.22 -19.27 24.59
C GLU A 157 -20.50 -20.02 23.47
N MET A 158 -19.27 -20.43 23.77
CA MET A 158 -18.59 -21.50 23.02
C MET A 158 -19.38 -22.79 23.25
N GLU A 159 -20.47 -22.96 22.52
CA GLU A 159 -21.02 -24.29 22.28
C GLU A 159 -19.84 -25.13 21.77
N LYS A 160 -19.55 -26.25 22.43
CA LYS A 160 -18.43 -27.13 22.07
C LYS A 160 -18.62 -27.53 20.60
N VAL A 161 -18.03 -26.77 19.68
CA VAL A 161 -18.10 -27.04 18.26
C VAL A 161 -17.51 -28.42 18.11
N ASN A 162 -18.28 -29.33 17.51
CA ASN A 162 -17.86 -30.70 17.35
C ASN A 162 -16.56 -30.72 16.51
N ASP A 163 -15.42 -30.91 17.18
CA ASP A 163 -14.02 -30.81 16.69
C ASP A 163 -13.71 -31.72 15.48
N GLU A 164 -14.67 -32.50 15.02
CA GLU A 164 -14.48 -33.49 13.96
C GLU A 164 -14.69 -32.95 12.55
N ALA A 165 -15.43 -31.85 12.38
CA ALA A 165 -15.80 -31.32 11.07
C ALA A 165 -15.01 -30.07 10.63
N TYR A 166 -14.18 -29.51 11.52
CA TYR A 166 -13.47 -28.24 11.27
C TYR A 166 -11.96 -28.46 11.16
N GLY A 167 -11.32 -27.64 10.33
CA GLY A 167 -9.89 -27.39 10.38
C GLY A 167 -9.59 -26.25 11.35
N THR A 168 -8.34 -26.15 11.81
CA THR A 168 -7.89 -25.04 12.65
C THR A 168 -6.77 -24.30 11.96
N ILE A 169 -6.82 -22.97 11.96
CA ILE A 169 -5.66 -22.15 11.56
C ILE A 169 -4.80 -21.90 12.79
N THR A 170 -3.51 -22.20 12.66
CA THR A 170 -2.52 -21.79 13.66
C THR A 170 -1.43 -20.96 13.01
N VAL A 171 -0.92 -20.03 13.80
CA VAL A 171 0.15 -19.12 13.42
C VAL A 171 1.48 -19.87 13.49
N LYS A 172 2.31 -19.70 12.46
CA LYS A 172 3.71 -20.13 12.51
C LYS A 172 4.59 -18.93 12.88
N PRO A 173 5.11 -18.85 14.12
CA PRO A 173 6.16 -17.89 14.42
C PRO A 173 7.44 -18.26 13.67
N ASP A 174 8.21 -17.23 13.32
CA ASP A 174 9.31 -17.32 12.38
C ASP A 174 10.40 -18.35 12.78
N LYS A 175 10.96 -19.04 11.77
CA LYS A 175 12.20 -19.84 11.81
C LYS A 175 12.37 -20.97 12.86
N ILE A 176 11.33 -21.66 13.31
CA ILE A 176 11.54 -22.94 14.01
C ILE A 176 11.51 -24.09 12.99
N GLN A 177 12.67 -24.72 12.78
CA GLN A 177 12.75 -26.05 12.17
C GLN A 177 11.96 -27.01 13.06
N PHE A 178 10.84 -27.53 12.56
CA PHE A 178 10.17 -28.65 13.21
C PHE A 178 11.00 -29.92 12.97
N ALA A 179 12.13 -30.01 13.67
CA ALA A 179 12.87 -31.25 13.83
C ALA A 179 12.05 -32.15 14.78
N GLY A 180 11.15 -32.95 14.20
CA GLY A 180 10.64 -34.17 14.83
C GLY A 180 9.63 -34.03 15.97
N ARG A 181 8.93 -32.90 16.13
CA ARG A 181 7.77 -32.83 17.04
C ARG A 181 6.46 -32.97 16.27
N SER A 182 5.61 -33.89 16.72
CA SER A 182 4.23 -34.02 16.25
C SER A 182 3.41 -32.86 16.82
N TYR A 183 2.55 -32.27 16.00
CA TYR A 183 1.74 -31.11 16.37
C TYR A 183 0.70 -31.42 17.48
N SER A 184 0.48 -32.71 17.78
CA SER A 184 -0.32 -33.21 18.90
C SER A 184 0.14 -32.73 20.29
N ASP A 185 1.35 -32.16 20.39
CA ASP A 185 1.99 -31.84 21.67
C ASP A 185 1.86 -30.36 22.07
N LEU A 186 1.14 -29.56 21.29
CA LEU A 186 0.85 -28.15 21.63
C LEU A 186 -0.37 -28.07 22.57
N PRO A 187 -0.28 -27.34 23.69
CA PRO A 187 -1.37 -27.25 24.66
C PRO A 187 -2.65 -26.65 24.04
N SER A 188 -3.79 -27.22 24.42
CA SER A 188 -5.14 -26.88 23.92
C SER A 188 -5.75 -25.67 24.64
N ASN A 189 -4.98 -24.61 24.85
CA ASN A 189 -5.46 -23.44 25.57
C ASN A 189 -6.35 -22.57 24.65
N GLU A 190 -7.66 -22.65 24.93
CA GLU A 190 -8.71 -21.71 24.55
C GLU A 190 -9.04 -21.63 23.05
N TRP A 191 -9.64 -22.69 22.54
CA TRP A 191 -10.35 -22.71 21.27
C TRP A 191 -11.64 -21.87 21.36
N GLY A 192 -11.54 -20.56 21.13
CA GLY A 192 -12.71 -19.75 20.79
C GLY A 192 -12.98 -19.84 19.30
N SER A 193 -14.17 -20.23 18.87
CA SER A 193 -14.58 -20.07 17.48
C SER A 193 -14.77 -18.58 17.21
N ILE A 194 -13.79 -17.95 16.57
CA ILE A 194 -13.96 -16.58 16.10
C ILE A 194 -14.57 -16.61 14.71
N TYR A 195 -15.85 -16.24 14.62
CA TYR A 195 -16.59 -16.26 13.37
C TYR A 195 -16.26 -15.02 12.52
N PHE A 196 -15.70 -15.24 11.36
CA PHE A 196 -15.68 -14.25 10.29
C PHE A 196 -17.03 -14.29 9.57
N LYS A 197 -17.95 -13.33 9.78
CA LYS A 197 -19.24 -13.28 9.06
C LYS A 197 -19.82 -14.67 8.70
N GLY A 198 -19.94 -15.56 9.68
CA GLY A 198 -20.34 -16.96 9.47
C GLY A 198 -19.18 -17.97 9.41
N ASP A 199 -19.47 -19.15 8.86
CA ASP A 199 -18.50 -20.23 8.72
C ASP A 199 -17.60 -19.98 7.50
N VAL A 200 -16.34 -19.62 7.73
CA VAL A 200 -15.34 -19.45 6.66
C VAL A 200 -14.69 -20.78 6.33
N THR A 201 -14.54 -21.06 5.04
CA THR A 201 -13.80 -22.20 4.52
C THR A 201 -12.35 -21.86 4.25
N ILE A 202 -11.48 -22.87 4.14
CA ILE A 202 -10.08 -22.69 3.74
C ILE A 202 -9.96 -21.95 2.40
N ALA A 203 -10.84 -22.24 1.44
CA ALA A 203 -10.82 -21.56 0.15
C ALA A 203 -11.11 -20.06 0.29
N GLU A 204 -12.12 -19.69 1.07
CA GLU A 204 -12.49 -18.29 1.31
C GLU A 204 -11.40 -17.55 2.08
N PHE A 205 -10.80 -18.18 3.09
CA PHE A 205 -9.66 -17.63 3.81
C PHE A 205 -8.47 -17.34 2.88
N ILE A 206 -8.12 -18.30 2.03
CA ILE A 206 -7.04 -18.14 1.05
C ILE A 206 -7.34 -17.00 0.08
N GLU A 207 -8.59 -16.90 -0.37
CA GLU A 207 -9.02 -15.86 -1.31
C GLU A 207 -9.00 -14.47 -0.68
N GLN A 208 -9.38 -14.32 0.60
CA GLN A 208 -9.29 -13.05 1.33
C GLN A 208 -7.85 -12.54 1.40
N TRP A 209 -6.91 -13.41 1.79
CA TRP A 209 -5.49 -13.06 1.86
C TRP A 209 -4.89 -12.78 0.48
N ASP A 210 -5.19 -13.61 -0.52
CA ASP A 210 -4.72 -13.37 -1.88
C ASP A 210 -5.28 -12.05 -2.45
N SER A 211 -6.55 -11.74 -2.18
CA SER A 211 -7.16 -10.47 -2.60
C SER A 211 -6.45 -9.27 -1.99
N LEU A 212 -6.11 -9.31 -0.69
CA LEU A 212 -5.32 -8.26 -0.04
C LEU A 212 -3.95 -8.09 -0.72
N ILE A 213 -3.24 -9.19 -0.96
CA ILE A 213 -1.90 -9.15 -1.55
C ILE A 213 -1.95 -8.62 -2.98
N VAL A 214 -2.86 -9.13 -3.82
CA VAL A 214 -3.02 -8.70 -5.21
C VAL A 214 -3.37 -7.21 -5.29
N THR A 215 -4.28 -6.74 -4.44
CA THR A 215 -4.63 -5.31 -4.39
C THR A 215 -3.43 -4.46 -3.96
N THR A 216 -2.68 -4.91 -2.95
CA THR A 216 -1.47 -4.21 -2.48
C THR A 216 -0.40 -4.13 -3.56
N VAL A 217 -0.14 -5.23 -4.27
CA VAL A 217 0.82 -5.29 -5.38
C VAL A 217 0.41 -4.37 -6.52
N LYS A 218 -0.85 -4.45 -6.96
CA LYS A 218 -1.38 -3.58 -8.03
C LYS A 218 -1.25 -2.10 -7.68
N TRP A 219 -1.56 -1.74 -6.44
CA TRP A 219 -1.43 -0.37 -5.97
C TRP A 219 0.01 0.15 -6.11
N ILE A 220 0.98 -0.66 -5.71
CA ILE A 220 2.40 -0.29 -5.81
C ILE A 220 2.82 -0.17 -7.27
N GLU A 221 2.37 -1.07 -8.15
CA GLU A 221 2.68 -1.01 -9.58
C GLU A 221 2.10 0.24 -10.27
N GLU A 222 0.93 0.69 -9.83
CA GLU A 222 0.23 1.85 -10.40
C GLU A 222 0.78 3.18 -9.87
N TYR A 223 1.11 3.24 -8.59
CA TYR A 223 1.39 4.51 -7.90
C TYR A 223 2.82 4.70 -7.44
N SER A 224 3.66 3.66 -7.48
CA SER A 224 5.07 3.79 -7.12
C SER A 224 5.93 3.84 -8.39
N SER A 225 6.85 4.80 -8.47
CA SER A 225 7.95 4.78 -9.44
C SER A 225 8.95 3.63 -9.17
N TYR A 226 8.69 2.80 -8.16
CA TYR A 226 9.53 1.71 -7.70
C TYR A 226 9.37 0.43 -8.55
N GLN A 227 9.31 0.57 -9.88
CA GLN A 227 9.51 -0.56 -10.79
C GLN A 227 10.90 -1.22 -10.60
N GLU A 228 11.83 -0.54 -9.92
CA GLU A 228 13.19 -1.01 -9.61
C GLU A 228 13.33 -1.72 -8.25
N LEU A 229 12.29 -1.77 -7.40
CA LEU A 229 12.38 -2.52 -6.15
C LEU A 229 12.35 -4.02 -6.45
N ASN A 230 13.56 -4.58 -6.58
CA ASN A 230 13.87 -6.00 -6.62
C ASN A 230 13.58 -6.67 -5.25
N ILE A 231 12.40 -6.43 -4.68
CA ILE A 231 11.95 -7.07 -3.44
C ILE A 231 11.62 -8.52 -3.82
N PRO A 232 12.19 -9.51 -3.11
CA PRO A 232 11.93 -10.94 -3.36
C PRO A 232 10.44 -11.32 -3.39
N PHE A 233 9.60 -10.52 -2.72
CA PHE A 233 8.14 -10.61 -2.74
C PHE A 233 7.54 -10.41 -4.15
N PHE A 234 7.98 -9.41 -4.92
CA PHE A 234 7.45 -9.12 -6.26
C PHE A 234 7.92 -10.09 -7.33
N ARG A 235 9.17 -10.55 -7.27
CA ARG A 235 9.69 -11.55 -8.23
C ARG A 235 8.88 -12.85 -8.16
N LYS A 236 8.36 -13.17 -6.97
CA LYS A 236 7.53 -14.33 -6.70
C LYS A 236 6.07 -14.21 -7.16
N TYR A 237 5.58 -13.02 -7.51
CA TYR A 237 4.20 -12.81 -7.98
C TYR A 237 4.11 -12.52 -9.50
N LYS A 238 5.25 -12.22 -10.15
CA LYS A 238 5.34 -11.97 -11.60
C LYS A 238 5.66 -13.21 -12.46
N GLU A 239 6.07 -14.31 -11.82
CA GLU A 239 6.31 -15.63 -12.42
C GLU A 239 5.15 -16.58 -12.17
#